data_AF-A0A5N5KPE8-F1
#
_entry.id   AF-A0A5N5KPE8-F1
#
_cell.length_a   1.000
_cell.length_b   1.000
_cell.length_c   1.000
_cell.angle_alpha   90.00
_cell.angle_beta   90.00
_cell.angle_gamma   90.00
#
_symmetry.space_group_name_H-M   'P 1'
#
loop_
_entity.id
_entity.type
_entity.pdbx_description
1 polymer ?
#
loop_
_entity_poly.entity_id
_entity_poly.type
_entity_poly.pdbx_seq_one_letter_code
_entity_poly.pdbx_strand_id
1 'polypeptide(L)'
;MKAREEADAGRILKCMMDRSKQVFDNYENSMSWYKSETNLDEIERKALSKSLRILSIMAAIRYDEMPDQIENVLYSSLMDRIVLNPSLQKTPMEAVMDPLALDTWEEVSQNSTTLLKPEDCGSLWMMFIEEIKPMVTDVKSRQDARKKTRSYVVVAAGVAAVVAGPAVVVNVGIAVFRRAIMRM
;
A
#
# COMPACT_ATOMS: atom_id res chain seq x y z
N MET A 1 29.59 -14.30 -1.01
CA MET A 1 29.05 -12.93 -1.17
C MET A 1 27.57 -12.98 -1.50
N LYS A 2 27.20 -13.63 -2.61
CA LYS A 2 25.81 -13.85 -3.07
C LYS A 2 24.77 -14.25 -2.01
N ALA A 3 25.06 -15.27 -1.19
CA ALA A 3 24.11 -15.71 -0.15
C ALA A 3 23.82 -14.66 0.94
N ARG A 4 24.75 -13.72 1.18
CA ARG A 4 24.56 -12.63 2.15
C ARG A 4 23.69 -11.52 1.55
N GLU A 5 23.93 -11.17 0.29
CA GLU A 5 23.14 -10.19 -0.47
C GLU A 5 21.68 -10.67 -0.63
N GLU A 6 21.47 -11.95 -0.96
CA GLU A 6 20.13 -12.55 -1.02
C GLU A 6 19.43 -12.54 0.35
N ALA A 7 20.17 -12.81 1.44
CA ALA A 7 19.63 -12.74 2.79
C ALA A 7 19.29 -11.29 3.22
N ASP A 8 20.07 -10.30 2.78
CA ASP A 8 19.79 -8.88 2.99
C ASP A 8 18.53 -8.46 2.20
N ALA A 9 18.42 -8.83 0.92
CA ALA A 9 17.24 -8.57 0.10
C ALA A 9 15.96 -9.17 0.72
N GLY A 10 16.01 -10.43 1.17
CA GLY A 10 14.88 -11.06 1.85
C GLY A 10 14.45 -10.36 3.13
N ARG A 11 15.41 -9.83 3.91
CA ARG A 11 15.12 -9.01 5.10
C ARG A 11 14.44 -7.70 4.73
N ILE A 12 14.93 -7.01 3.71
CA ILE A 12 14.38 -5.72 3.27
C ILE A 12 12.95 -5.92 2.76
N LEU A 13 12.72 -6.93 1.91
CA LEU A 13 11.39 -7.27 1.41
C LEU A 13 10.41 -7.51 2.57
N LYS A 14 10.82 -8.30 3.56
CA LYS A 14 10.00 -8.54 4.75
C LYS A 14 9.66 -7.25 5.49
N CYS A 15 10.63 -6.35 5.70
CA CYS A 15 10.38 -5.07 6.35
C CYS A 15 9.41 -4.18 5.53
N MET A 16 9.52 -4.20 4.20
CA MET A 16 8.58 -3.50 3.32
C MET A 16 7.16 -4.05 3.44
N MET A 17 7.01 -5.38 3.50
CA MET A 17 5.72 -6.06 3.70
C MET A 17 5.12 -5.79 5.09
N ASP A 18 5.93 -5.88 6.14
CA ASP A 18 5.49 -5.60 7.51
C ASP A 18 4.97 -4.16 7.62
N ARG A 19 5.63 -3.22 6.94
CA ARG A 19 5.21 -1.82 6.91
C ARG A 19 3.91 -1.60 6.15
N SER A 20 3.74 -2.22 4.98
CA SER A 20 2.49 -2.08 4.21
C SER A 20 1.32 -2.71 4.95
N LYS A 21 1.52 -3.91 5.53
CA LYS A 21 0.53 -4.58 6.38
C LYS A 21 0.07 -3.69 7.52
N GLN A 22 0.99 -3.06 8.24
CA GLN A 22 0.64 -2.13 9.31
C GLN A 22 -0.23 -0.96 8.82
N VAL A 23 -0.02 -0.46 7.59
CA VAL A 23 -0.87 0.60 7.02
C VAL A 23 -2.29 0.09 6.76
N PHE A 24 -2.44 -1.10 6.19
CA PHE A 24 -3.75 -1.72 5.98
C PHE A 24 -4.45 -2.05 7.29
N ASP A 25 -3.76 -2.65 8.25
CA ASP A 25 -4.32 -2.97 9.58
C ASP A 25 -4.79 -1.69 10.30
N ASN A 26 -3.99 -0.62 10.25
CA ASN A 26 -4.38 0.68 10.81
C ASN A 26 -5.61 1.26 10.12
N TYR A 27 -5.71 1.09 8.80
CA TYR A 27 -6.88 1.52 8.05
C TYR A 27 -8.12 0.72 8.42
N GLU A 28 -8.05 -0.62 8.45
CA GLU A 28 -9.16 -1.49 8.84
C GLU A 28 -9.64 -1.26 10.29
N ASN A 29 -8.73 -0.86 11.18
CA ASN A 29 -9.07 -0.50 12.56
C ASN A 29 -9.54 0.96 12.73
N SER A 30 -9.53 1.76 11.65
CA SER A 30 -9.92 3.17 11.72
C SER A 30 -11.42 3.38 11.53
N MET A 31 -11.93 4.50 12.04
CA MET A 31 -13.32 4.91 11.77
C MET A 31 -13.63 5.04 10.27
N SER A 32 -12.62 5.39 9.47
CA SER A 32 -12.77 5.58 8.02
C SER A 32 -13.14 4.31 7.27
N TRP A 33 -12.71 3.15 7.76
CA TRP A 33 -13.10 1.84 7.25
C TRP A 33 -14.58 1.54 7.48
N TYR A 34 -15.07 1.76 8.70
CA TYR A 34 -16.48 1.59 9.05
C TYR A 34 -17.39 2.51 8.25
N LYS A 35 -16.93 3.73 7.99
CA LYS A 35 -17.67 4.69 7.19
C LYS A 35 -17.51 4.48 5.68
N SER A 36 -16.54 3.67 5.23
CA SER A 36 -16.19 3.49 3.82
C SER A 36 -16.00 4.83 3.08
N GLU A 37 -15.47 5.83 3.78
CA GLU A 37 -15.30 7.20 3.29
C GLU A 37 -13.99 7.39 2.53
N THR A 38 -12.95 6.61 2.84
CA THR A 38 -11.64 6.74 2.21
C THR A 38 -11.54 5.91 0.93
N ASN A 39 -10.91 6.49 -0.10
CA ASN A 39 -10.52 5.77 -1.30
C ASN A 39 -9.43 4.75 -0.96
N LEU A 40 -9.65 3.47 -1.27
CA LEU A 40 -8.63 2.44 -1.05
C LEU A 40 -7.32 2.75 -1.79
N ASP A 41 -7.42 3.40 -2.94
CA ASP A 41 -6.26 3.79 -3.75
C ASP A 41 -5.33 4.76 -2.98
N GLU A 42 -5.88 5.60 -2.10
CA GLU A 42 -5.08 6.48 -1.23
C GLU A 42 -4.37 5.69 -0.12
N ILE A 43 -5.04 4.67 0.43
CA ILE A 43 -4.47 3.79 1.44
C ILE A 43 -3.35 2.94 0.84
N GLU A 44 -3.58 2.39 -0.36
CA GLU A 44 -2.59 1.65 -1.11
C GLU A 44 -1.38 2.53 -1.43
N ARG A 45 -1.58 3.74 -1.98
CA ARG A 45 -0.51 4.71 -2.24
C ARG A 45 0.28 5.04 -0.97
N LYS A 46 -0.39 5.18 0.17
CA LYS A 46 0.26 5.41 1.47
C LYS A 46 1.08 4.20 1.91
N ALA A 47 0.58 2.98 1.72
CA ALA A 47 1.32 1.75 2.02
C ALA A 47 2.58 1.65 1.16
N LEU A 48 2.44 1.85 -0.15
CA LEU A 48 3.54 1.90 -1.11
C LEU A 48 4.60 2.94 -0.72
N SER A 49 4.18 4.18 -0.43
CA SER A 49 5.09 5.25 0.00
C SER A 49 5.86 4.90 1.28
N LYS A 50 5.20 4.30 2.27
CA LYS A 50 5.85 3.89 3.52
C LYS A 50 6.85 2.76 3.30
N SER A 51 6.55 1.81 2.42
CA SER A 51 7.46 0.71 2.07
C SER A 51 8.63 1.20 1.21
N LEU A 52 8.40 2.12 0.27
CA LEU A 52 9.46 2.71 -0.54
C LEU A 52 10.47 3.50 0.32
N ARG A 53 10.01 4.16 1.37
CA ARG A 53 10.90 4.82 2.33
C ARG A 53 11.83 3.83 3.04
N ILE A 54 11.35 2.61 3.34
CA ILE A 54 12.22 1.56 3.88
C ILE A 54 13.29 1.17 2.86
N LEU A 55 12.90 0.98 1.59
CA LEU A 55 13.85 0.66 0.52
C LEU A 55 14.90 1.76 0.36
N SER A 56 14.49 3.03 0.40
CA SER A 56 15.38 4.18 0.31
C SER A 56 16.40 4.23 1.46
N ILE A 57 15.96 4.00 2.70
CA ILE A 57 16.85 3.93 3.87
C ILE A 57 17.83 2.76 3.76
N MET A 58 17.40 1.64 3.19
CA MET A 58 18.24 0.46 3.02
C MET A 58 19.19 0.55 1.82
N ALA A 59 18.95 1.48 0.89
CA ALA A 59 19.79 1.67 -0.28
C ALA A 59 21.11 2.37 0.06
N ALA A 60 21.12 3.28 1.02
CA ALA A 60 22.34 3.94 1.51
C ALA A 60 22.24 4.32 3.00
N ILE A 61 23.33 4.13 3.74
CA ILE A 61 23.44 4.61 5.12
C ILE A 61 23.66 6.13 5.08
N ARG A 62 22.68 6.87 5.59
CA ARG A 62 22.71 8.33 5.69
C ARG A 62 23.29 8.76 7.04
N TYR A 63 24.33 9.59 7.01
CA TYR A 63 24.66 10.46 8.15
C TYR A 63 23.96 11.81 7.92
N ASP A 64 23.43 12.44 8.97
CA ASP A 64 22.57 13.66 8.92
C ASP A 64 23.17 14.86 8.14
N GLU A 65 24.46 14.83 7.81
CA GLU A 65 25.17 15.90 7.12
C GLU A 65 25.32 15.69 5.60
N MET A 66 24.83 14.58 5.03
CA MET A 66 24.96 14.24 3.61
C MET A 66 23.58 14.08 2.95
N PRO A 67 23.00 15.13 2.36
CA PRO A 67 21.76 15.02 1.61
C PRO A 67 21.97 14.19 0.33
N ASP A 68 21.18 13.12 0.14
CA ASP A 68 21.11 12.34 -1.09
C ASP A 68 19.77 12.53 -1.81
N GLN A 69 19.72 12.16 -3.09
CA GLN A 69 18.50 12.20 -3.92
C GLN A 69 17.84 10.82 -4.08
N ILE A 70 18.30 9.78 -3.37
CA ILE A 70 17.85 8.40 -3.56
C ILE A 70 16.34 8.26 -3.35
N GLU A 71 15.79 8.88 -2.29
CA GLU A 71 14.35 8.79 -2.02
C GLU A 71 13.53 9.40 -3.15
N ASN A 72 13.96 10.55 -3.69
CA ASN A 72 13.30 11.24 -4.78
C ASN A 72 13.39 10.46 -6.10
N VAL A 73 14.58 9.91 -6.40
CA VAL A 73 14.82 9.06 -7.57
C VAL A 73 13.96 7.80 -7.51
N LEU A 74 13.93 7.11 -6.37
CA LEU A 74 13.08 5.93 -6.17
C LEU A 74 11.60 6.29 -6.30
N TYR A 75 11.16 7.41 -5.71
CA TYR A 75 9.76 7.81 -5.76
C TYR A 75 9.29 8.09 -7.19
N SER A 76 10.03 8.93 -7.92
CA SER A 76 9.72 9.25 -9.32
C SER A 76 9.81 8.03 -10.24
N SER A 77 10.78 7.14 -10.01
CA SER A 77 11.00 5.98 -10.89
C SER A 77 10.02 4.81 -10.62
N LEU A 78 9.57 4.63 -9.37
CA LEU A 78 8.86 3.42 -8.94
C LEU A 78 7.41 3.65 -8.52
N MET A 79 7.08 4.83 -7.97
CA MET A 79 5.71 5.13 -7.54
C MET A 79 4.80 5.40 -8.75
N ASP A 80 5.30 6.16 -9.71
CA ASP A 80 4.54 6.55 -10.91
C ASP A 80 4.22 5.35 -11.81
N ARG A 81 5.07 4.31 -11.80
CA ARG A 81 4.85 3.04 -12.52
C ARG A 81 3.59 2.28 -12.06
N ILE A 82 3.18 2.43 -10.81
CA ILE A 82 2.02 1.71 -10.26
C ILE A 82 0.72 2.47 -10.53
N VAL A 83 0.77 3.80 -10.52
CA VAL A 83 -0.41 4.65 -10.79
C VAL A 83 -0.82 4.58 -12.27
N LEU A 84 0.12 4.29 -13.18
CA LEU A 84 -0.11 4.38 -14.63
C LEU A 84 -0.54 3.06 -15.31
N ASN A 85 0.10 1.93 -15.00
CA ASN A 85 -0.31 0.55 -15.37
C ASN A 85 0.94 -0.34 -15.21
N PRO A 86 0.85 -1.53 -14.59
CA PRO A 86 1.96 -2.49 -14.61
C PRO A 86 2.34 -2.98 -16.03
N SER A 87 1.51 -2.72 -17.06
CA SER A 87 1.82 -3.07 -18.46
C SER A 87 2.48 -1.97 -19.29
N LEU A 88 2.74 -0.78 -18.72
CA LEU A 88 3.49 0.26 -19.42
C LEU A 88 4.97 -0.11 -19.43
N GLN A 89 5.35 -0.86 -20.46
CA GLN A 89 6.76 -1.00 -20.82
C GLN A 89 7.30 0.39 -21.16
N LYS A 90 8.46 0.73 -20.59
CA LYS A 90 9.18 1.97 -20.91
C LYS A 90 9.37 2.04 -22.42
N THR A 91 9.11 3.21 -23.00
CA THR A 91 9.59 3.43 -24.37
C THR A 91 11.12 3.34 -24.40
N PRO A 92 11.76 2.94 -25.51
CA PRO A 92 13.21 2.76 -25.58
C PRO A 92 14.00 3.99 -25.11
N MET A 93 13.43 5.19 -25.28
CA MET A 93 14.01 6.46 -24.85
C MET A 93 13.93 6.68 -23.32
N GLU A 94 12.89 6.20 -22.64
CA GLU A 94 12.78 6.17 -21.17
C GLU A 94 13.69 5.12 -20.53
N ALA A 95 14.02 4.05 -21.26
CA ALA A 95 14.96 3.03 -20.79
C ALA A 95 16.43 3.50 -20.83
N VAL A 96 16.78 4.40 -21.76
CA VAL A 96 18.13 4.98 -21.90
C VAL A 96 18.44 6.02 -20.82
N MET A 97 17.42 6.60 -20.18
CA MET A 97 17.54 7.57 -19.08
C MET A 97 17.08 6.98 -17.74
N ASP A 98 17.00 5.65 -17.62
CA ASP A 98 16.48 5.00 -16.40
C ASP A 98 17.49 5.11 -15.25
N PRO A 99 17.21 5.90 -14.20
CA PRO A 99 18.14 6.05 -13.09
C PRO A 99 18.37 4.73 -12.33
N LEU A 100 17.45 3.76 -12.49
CA LEU A 100 17.54 2.44 -11.88
C LEU A 100 18.32 1.42 -12.70
N ALA A 101 18.69 1.74 -13.95
CA ALA A 101 19.53 0.88 -14.79
C ALA A 101 21.03 1.13 -14.59
N LEU A 102 21.39 2.10 -13.74
CA LEU A 102 22.77 2.42 -13.38
C LEU A 102 23.32 1.42 -12.36
N ASP A 103 24.62 1.14 -12.45
CA ASP A 103 25.34 0.26 -11.51
C ASP A 103 25.65 0.95 -10.17
N THR A 104 25.60 2.28 -10.17
CA THR A 104 25.97 3.18 -9.09
C THR A 104 24.98 4.35 -9.02
N TRP A 105 24.83 4.94 -7.85
CA TRP A 105 23.99 6.13 -7.68
C TRP A 105 24.75 7.38 -8.14
N GLU A 106 24.20 8.11 -9.12
CA GLU A 106 24.88 9.24 -9.78
C GLU A 106 25.12 10.46 -8.85
N GLU A 107 24.30 10.65 -7.80
CA GLU A 107 24.32 11.82 -6.91
C GLU A 107 24.54 11.48 -5.42
N VAL A 108 24.96 10.26 -5.12
CA VAL A 108 25.30 9.87 -3.76
C VAL A 108 26.74 10.31 -3.50
N SER A 109 26.95 11.16 -2.49
CA SER A 109 28.30 11.60 -2.12
C SER A 109 29.21 10.38 -1.97
N GLN A 110 30.48 10.49 -2.38
CA GLN A 110 31.45 9.39 -2.25
C GLN A 110 31.62 8.88 -0.80
N ASN A 111 31.10 9.64 0.19
CA ASN A 111 31.16 9.32 1.62
C ASN A 111 29.94 8.54 2.15
N SER A 112 28.90 8.36 1.34
CA SER A 112 27.72 7.56 1.73
C SER A 112 27.97 6.09 1.41
N THR A 113 27.85 5.23 2.42
CA THR A 113 27.98 3.78 2.21
C THR A 113 26.73 3.25 1.51
N THR A 114 26.81 3.08 0.19
CA THR A 114 25.78 2.42 -0.62
C THR A 114 25.68 0.95 -0.24
N LEU A 115 24.47 0.49 0.11
CA LEU A 115 24.17 -0.89 0.50
C LEU A 115 23.42 -1.67 -0.59
N LEU A 116 22.66 -0.97 -1.44
CA LEU A 116 21.97 -1.56 -2.59
C LEU A 116 22.24 -0.74 -3.83
N LYS A 117 22.42 -1.42 -4.96
CA LYS A 117 22.51 -0.77 -6.25
C LYS A 117 21.13 -0.29 -6.72
N PRO A 118 21.07 0.70 -7.62
CA PRO A 118 19.80 1.14 -8.21
C PRO A 118 19.00 -0.02 -8.86
N GLU A 119 19.68 -0.91 -9.58
CA GLU A 119 19.08 -2.09 -10.24
C GLU A 119 18.43 -3.07 -9.24
N ASP A 120 19.08 -3.27 -8.10
CA ASP A 120 18.60 -4.14 -7.03
C ASP A 120 17.35 -3.55 -6.36
N CYS A 121 17.32 -2.22 -6.20
CA CYS A 121 16.15 -1.53 -5.66
C CYS A 121 14.93 -1.69 -6.57
N GLY A 122 15.13 -1.55 -7.89
CA GLY A 122 14.06 -1.77 -8.86
C GLY A 122 13.53 -3.20 -8.84
N SER A 123 14.43 -4.19 -8.80
CA SER A 123 14.08 -5.61 -8.75
C SER A 123 13.32 -5.97 -7.46
N LEU A 124 13.80 -5.49 -6.31
CA LEU A 124 13.17 -5.72 -5.02
C LEU A 124 11.79 -5.05 -4.94
N TRP A 125 11.66 -3.84 -5.50
CA TRP A 125 10.37 -3.16 -5.57
C TRP A 125 9.35 -3.98 -6.37
N MET A 126 9.72 -4.47 -7.55
CA MET A 126 8.81 -5.29 -8.36
C MET A 126 8.38 -6.57 -7.63
N MET A 127 9.31 -7.22 -6.93
CA MET A 127 9.00 -8.38 -6.09
C MET A 127 8.00 -8.01 -4.97
N PHE A 128 8.24 -6.89 -4.27
CA PHE A 128 7.31 -6.37 -3.27
C PHE A 128 5.92 -6.10 -3.85
N ILE A 129 5.82 -5.52 -5.04
CA ILE A 129 4.53 -5.27 -5.69
C ILE A 129 3.76 -6.57 -5.95
N GLU A 130 4.43 -7.61 -6.44
CA GLU A 130 3.80 -8.93 -6.61
C GLU A 130 3.28 -9.49 -5.28
N GLU A 131 4.07 -9.39 -4.22
CA GLU A 131 3.73 -9.92 -2.89
C GLU A 131 2.53 -9.20 -2.23
N ILE A 132 2.35 -7.89 -2.47
CA ILE A 132 1.24 -7.15 -1.85
C ILE A 132 -0.09 -7.25 -2.62
N LYS A 133 -0.08 -7.63 -3.91
CA LYS A 133 -1.29 -7.80 -4.73
C LYS A 133 -2.41 -8.61 -4.06
N PRO A 134 -2.14 -9.81 -3.48
CA PRO A 134 -3.19 -10.57 -2.80
C PRO A 134 -3.75 -9.82 -1.59
N MET A 135 -2.92 -9.10 -0.84
CA MET A 135 -3.35 -8.30 0.31
C MET A 135 -4.26 -7.14 -0.12
N VAL A 136 -3.88 -6.39 -1.16
CA VAL A 136 -4.70 -5.30 -1.71
C VAL A 136 -6.05 -5.83 -2.20
N THR A 137 -6.04 -6.96 -2.90
CA THR A 137 -7.26 -7.60 -3.42
C THR A 137 -8.20 -8.03 -2.30
N ASP A 138 -7.66 -8.64 -1.25
CA ASP A 138 -8.40 -9.08 -0.07
C ASP A 138 -9.05 -7.90 0.66
N VAL A 139 -8.29 -6.83 0.94
CA VAL A 139 -8.80 -5.60 1.57
C VAL A 139 -9.92 -4.98 0.72
N LYS A 140 -9.74 -4.92 -0.61
CA LYS A 140 -10.74 -4.39 -1.54
C LYS A 140 -12.05 -5.19 -1.54
N SER A 141 -11.93 -6.50 -1.63
CA SER A 141 -13.08 -7.42 -1.55
C SER A 141 -13.86 -7.23 -0.23
N ARG A 142 -13.16 -7.13 0.90
CA ARG A 142 -13.80 -6.87 2.20
C ARG A 142 -14.49 -5.51 2.25
N GLN A 143 -13.90 -4.46 1.67
CA GLN A 143 -14.52 -3.14 1.64
C GLN A 143 -15.79 -3.14 0.77
N ASP A 144 -15.75 -3.77 -0.40
CA ASP A 144 -16.88 -3.82 -1.32
C ASP A 144 -18.05 -4.62 -0.73
N ALA A 145 -17.76 -5.74 -0.07
CA ALA A 145 -18.77 -6.51 0.65
C ALA A 145 -19.44 -5.69 1.76
N ARG A 146 -18.67 -4.87 2.49
CA ARG A 146 -19.20 -3.94 3.51
C ARG A 146 -20.06 -2.84 2.90
N LYS A 147 -19.60 -2.19 1.83
CA LYS A 147 -20.37 -1.16 1.10
C LYS A 147 -21.70 -1.71 0.62
N LYS A 148 -21.70 -2.91 0.02
CA LYS A 148 -22.91 -3.60 -0.43
C LYS A 148 -23.86 -3.91 0.73
N THR A 149 -23.35 -4.46 1.83
CA THR A 149 -24.14 -4.76 3.04
C THR A 149 -24.78 -3.49 3.61
N ARG A 150 -24.02 -2.39 3.72
CA ARG A 150 -24.53 -1.11 4.21
C ARG A 150 -25.62 -0.54 3.30
N SER A 151 -25.43 -0.61 1.98
CA SER A 151 -26.45 -0.18 1.01
C SER A 151 -27.76 -0.95 1.19
N TYR A 152 -27.70 -2.29 1.31
CA TYR A 152 -28.90 -3.09 1.60
C TYR A 152 -29.59 -2.70 2.90
N VAL A 153 -28.83 -2.45 3.97
CA VAL A 153 -29.41 -2.02 5.26
C VAL A 153 -30.12 -0.68 5.13
N VAL A 154 -29.52 0.29 4.43
CA VAL A 154 -30.14 1.62 4.20
C VAL A 154 -31.43 1.48 3.39
N VAL A 155 -31.42 0.67 2.32
CA VAL A 155 -32.61 0.42 1.48
C VAL A 155 -33.70 -0.28 2.31
N ALA A 156 -33.36 -1.33 3.04
CA ALA A 156 -34.32 -2.07 3.86
C ALA A 156 -34.94 -1.19 4.97
N ALA A 157 -34.12 -0.36 5.62
CA ALA A 157 -34.60 0.60 6.62
C ALA A 157 -35.54 1.66 6.01
N GLY A 158 -35.21 2.17 4.81
CA GLY A 158 -36.08 3.09 4.07
C GLY A 158 -37.42 2.45 3.71
N VAL A 159 -37.42 1.22 3.19
CA VAL A 159 -38.65 0.47 2.89
C VAL A 159 -39.47 0.24 4.16
N ALA A 160 -38.85 -0.20 5.25
CA ALA A 160 -39.55 -0.43 6.52
C ALA A 160 -40.17 0.86 7.09
N ALA A 161 -39.49 2.00 6.97
CA ALA A 161 -40.00 3.30 7.42
C ALA A 161 -41.24 3.74 6.63
N VAL A 162 -41.27 3.49 5.31
CA VAL A 162 -42.44 3.78 4.45
C VAL A 162 -43.62 2.87 4.79
N VAL A 163 -43.37 1.58 5.06
CA VAL A 163 -44.45 0.58 5.23
C VAL A 163 -45.04 0.60 6.64
N ALA A 164 -44.22 0.77 7.69
CA ALA A 164 -44.64 0.53 9.08
C ALA A 164 -44.86 1.81 9.90
N GLY A 165 -44.55 2.98 9.37
CA GLY A 165 -44.49 4.23 10.13
C GLY A 165 -43.30 4.25 11.12
N PRO A 166 -42.90 5.44 11.61
CA PRO A 166 -41.64 5.63 12.33
C PRO A 166 -41.50 4.83 13.63
N ALA A 167 -42.60 4.39 14.25
CA ALA A 167 -42.58 3.72 15.55
C ALA A 167 -42.08 2.26 15.52
N VAL A 168 -42.13 1.56 14.37
CA VAL A 168 -41.80 0.13 14.28
C VAL A 168 -40.34 -0.12 13.89
N VAL A 169 -39.68 0.86 13.25
CA VAL A 169 -38.31 0.75 12.70
C VAL A 169 -37.24 0.61 13.81
N VAL A 170 -37.48 1.20 14.99
CA VAL A 170 -36.52 1.22 16.11
C VAL A 170 -36.27 -0.18 16.68
N ASN A 171 -37.30 -1.04 16.73
CA ASN A 171 -37.18 -2.37 17.34
C ASN A 171 -36.47 -3.39 16.44
N VAL A 172 -36.66 -3.31 15.12
CA VAL A 172 -36.00 -4.22 14.17
C VAL A 172 -34.50 -3.91 14.07
N GLY A 173 -34.11 -2.63 14.08
CA GLY A 173 -32.70 -2.22 14.04
C GLY A 173 -31.87 -2.75 15.22
N ILE A 174 -32.42 -2.72 16.43
CA ILE A 174 -31.73 -3.21 17.65
C ILE A 174 -31.52 -4.73 17.60
N ALA A 175 -32.49 -5.49 17.09
CA ALA A 175 -32.40 -6.95 17.02
C ALA A 175 -31.35 -7.42 16.00
N VAL A 176 -31.26 -6.76 14.85
CA VAL A 176 -30.26 -7.09 13.82
C VAL A 176 -28.84 -6.71 14.27
N PHE A 177 -28.67 -5.56 14.93
CA PHE A 177 -27.37 -5.13 15.46
C PHE A 177 -26.85 -6.06 16.57
N ARG A 178 -27.72 -6.51 17.49
CA ARG A 178 -27.34 -7.51 18.52
C ARG A 178 -26.94 -8.85 17.92
N ARG A 179 -27.59 -9.30 16.84
CA ARG A 179 -27.27 -10.58 16.19
C ARG A 179 -25.98 -10.52 15.38
N ALA A 180 -25.61 -9.35 14.86
CA ALA A 180 -24.34 -9.12 14.19
C ALA A 180 -23.16 -9.08 15.18
N ILE A 181 -23.35 -8.49 16.36
CA ILE A 181 -22.30 -8.46 17.42
C ILE A 181 -22.02 -9.85 17.99
N MET A 182 -23.03 -10.72 18.12
CA MET A 182 -22.87 -12.05 18.71
C MET A 182 -22.21 -13.09 17.79
N ARG A 183 -21.85 -12.71 16.56
CA ARG A 183 -21.24 -13.60 15.54
C ARG A 183 -19.83 -13.17 15.11
N MET A 184 -19.26 -12.15 15.76
CA MET A 184 -17.83 -11.81 15.68
C MET A 184 -17.14 -12.31 16.95
#